data_AF-A0A1C6GRK9-F1
#
_entry.id   AF-A0A1C6GRK9-F1
#
_cell.length_a   1.000
_cell.length_b   1.000
_cell.length_c   1.000
_cell.angle_alpha   90.00
_cell.angle_beta   90.00
_cell.angle_gamma   90.00
#
_symmetry.space_group_name_H-M   'P 1'
#
loop_
_entity.id
_entity.type
_entity.pdbx_description
1 polymer ?
#
loop_
_entity_poly.entity_id
_entity_poly.type
_entity_poly.pdbx_seq_one_letter_code
_entity_poly.pdbx_strand_id
1 'polypeptide(L)'
;MSEQNTVATQEATQPESSEPGKTFTQEDVNRIVQERLARERNRVPSDAEKTLEEREKAVAAREREIAYKAVMKSKNIPEEVYEALNCASEDAFNKSLEILSPYFQKAREPIFNAVGPTNGTNTDSVRAAMGLK
;
A
#
# COMPACT_ATOMS: atom_id res chain seq x y z
N MET A 1 4.92 37.06 -45.56
CA MET A 1 5.22 35.67 -45.11
C MET A 1 3.97 35.17 -44.43
N SER A 2 3.25 34.27 -45.10
CA SER A 2 2.03 33.66 -44.56
C SER A 2 2.20 32.17 -44.75
N GLU A 3 2.39 31.47 -43.64
CA GLU A 3 2.65 30.04 -43.58
C GLU A 3 1.40 29.26 -44.03
N GLN A 4 1.55 28.47 -45.08
CA GLN A 4 0.57 27.48 -45.51
C GLN A 4 0.67 26.26 -44.58
N ASN A 5 -0.37 26.04 -43.77
CA ASN A 5 -0.53 24.81 -43.02
C ASN A 5 -1.07 23.72 -43.95
N THR A 6 -0.16 22.90 -44.48
CA THR A 6 -0.49 21.71 -45.28
C THR A 6 -0.84 20.55 -44.36
N VAL A 7 -2.13 20.26 -44.22
CA VAL A 7 -2.59 19.00 -43.63
C VAL A 7 -2.56 17.92 -44.71
N ALA A 8 -1.65 16.96 -44.54
CA ALA A 8 -1.54 15.79 -45.40
C ALA A 8 -2.77 14.87 -45.22
N THR A 9 -3.49 14.65 -46.31
CA THR A 9 -4.56 13.64 -46.38
C THR A 9 -3.94 12.30 -46.73
N GLN A 10 -4.03 11.33 -45.82
CA GLN A 10 -3.71 9.93 -46.08
C GLN A 10 -4.90 9.26 -46.79
N GLU A 11 -4.63 8.67 -47.95
CA GLU A 11 -5.55 7.80 -48.68
C GLU A 11 -5.83 6.52 -47.89
N ALA A 12 -7.10 6.25 -47.64
CA ALA A 12 -7.59 4.93 -47.26
C ALA A 12 -8.50 4.43 -48.39
N THR A 13 -8.04 3.42 -49.11
CA THR A 13 -8.79 2.61 -50.07
C THR A 13 -10.04 2.03 -49.42
N GLN A 14 -11.21 2.37 -49.95
CA GLN A 14 -12.51 1.81 -49.59
C GLN A 14 -13.01 0.91 -50.73
N PRO A 15 -13.51 -0.31 -50.47
CA PRO A 15 -14.03 -1.18 -51.53
C PRO A 15 -15.32 -0.59 -52.09
N GLU A 16 -15.45 -0.58 -53.41
CA GLU A 16 -16.65 -0.15 -54.11
C GLU A 16 -17.84 -1.05 -53.74
N SER A 17 -18.83 -0.44 -53.09
CA SER A 17 -20.22 -0.90 -53.14
C SER A 17 -21.08 0.27 -53.58
N SER A 18 -21.39 0.27 -54.88
CA SER A 18 -22.32 1.17 -55.54
C SER A 18 -23.74 0.98 -55.00
N GLU A 19 -24.10 1.78 -54.00
CA GLU A 19 -25.49 2.09 -53.65
C GLU A 19 -25.79 3.57 -53.95
N PRO A 20 -27.02 3.90 -54.37
CA PRO A 20 -27.36 5.25 -54.82
C PRO A 20 -27.14 6.27 -53.70
N GLY A 21 -26.41 7.33 -54.03
CA GLY A 21 -25.96 8.45 -53.19
C GLY A 21 -26.63 8.63 -51.83
N LYS A 22 -25.97 8.14 -50.77
CA LYS A 22 -26.29 8.49 -49.38
C LYS A 22 -25.74 9.89 -49.10
N THR A 23 -26.50 10.93 -49.43
CA THR A 23 -26.26 12.28 -48.92
C THR A 23 -26.53 12.27 -47.41
N PHE A 24 -25.50 12.53 -46.60
CA PHE A 24 -25.65 12.64 -45.16
C PHE A 24 -26.56 13.83 -44.84
N THR A 25 -27.62 13.57 -44.09
CA THR A 25 -28.46 14.62 -43.52
C THR A 25 -27.75 15.24 -42.32
N GLN A 26 -28.15 16.46 -41.90
CA GLN A 26 -27.57 17.09 -40.72
C GLN A 26 -27.86 16.26 -39.45
N GLU A 27 -29.00 15.59 -39.41
CA GLU A 27 -29.39 14.64 -38.37
C GLU A 27 -28.45 13.44 -38.32
N ASP A 28 -28.04 12.90 -39.48
CA ASP A 28 -27.05 11.83 -39.56
C ASP A 28 -25.69 12.29 -39.05
N VAL A 29 -25.27 13.51 -39.41
CA VAL A 29 -24.01 14.10 -38.91
C VAL A 29 -24.06 14.23 -37.39
N ASN A 30 -25.15 14.77 -36.83
CA ASN A 30 -25.32 14.92 -35.39
C ASN A 30 -25.26 13.56 -34.68
N ARG A 31 -25.92 12.54 -35.24
CA ARG A 31 -25.88 11.17 -34.72
C ARG A 31 -24.47 10.58 -34.75
N ILE A 32 -23.75 10.74 -35.85
CA ILE A 32 -22.37 10.24 -36.00
C ILE A 32 -21.43 10.95 -35.02
N VAL A 33 -21.56 12.27 -34.86
CA VAL A 33 -20.76 13.04 -33.91
C VAL A 33 -21.05 12.60 -32.48
N GLN A 34 -22.31 12.42 -32.11
CA GLN A 34 -22.70 11.91 -30.79
C GLN A 34 -22.15 10.50 -30.53
N GLU A 35 -22.26 9.59 -31.51
CA GLU A 35 -21.74 8.22 -31.41
C GLU A 35 -20.22 8.20 -31.26
N ARG A 36 -19.51 9.07 -32.00
CA ARG A 36 -18.05 9.20 -31.90
C ARG A 36 -17.62 9.81 -30.57
N LEU A 37 -18.32 10.85 -30.10
CA LEU A 37 -18.09 11.46 -28.79
C LEU A 37 -18.34 10.45 -27.66
N ALA A 38 -19.43 9.68 -27.74
CA ALA A 38 -19.77 8.66 -26.76
C ALA A 38 -18.75 7.50 -26.76
N ARG A 39 -18.28 7.07 -27.94
CA ARG A 39 -17.22 6.06 -28.04
C ARG A 39 -15.89 6.54 -27.48
N GLU A 40 -15.48 7.78 -27.75
CA GLU A 40 -14.28 8.37 -27.13
C GLU A 40 -14.45 8.53 -25.62
N ARG A 41 -15.60 9.04 -25.17
CA ARG A 41 -15.94 9.16 -23.76
C ARG A 41 -16.07 7.83 -23.04
N ASN A 42 -16.29 6.71 -23.72
CA ASN A 42 -16.31 5.39 -23.09
C ASN A 42 -14.95 4.68 -23.15
N ARG A 43 -14.14 4.93 -24.20
CA ARG A 43 -12.79 4.36 -24.34
C ARG A 43 -11.75 5.02 -23.44
N VAL A 44 -11.82 6.33 -23.22
CA VAL A 44 -10.76 7.08 -22.55
C VAL A 44 -10.82 7.03 -21.02
N PRO A 45 -11.98 7.13 -20.34
CA PRO A 45 -12.00 7.13 -18.88
C PRO A 45 -11.97 5.72 -18.28
N SER A 46 -12.62 4.72 -18.87
CA SER A 46 -12.85 3.46 -18.15
C SER A 46 -11.59 2.62 -17.87
N ASP A 47 -10.58 2.66 -18.74
CA ASP A 47 -9.32 1.96 -18.50
C ASP A 47 -8.28 2.85 -17.81
N ALA A 48 -8.23 4.14 -18.15
CA ALA A 48 -7.35 5.10 -17.49
C ALA A 48 -7.72 5.31 -16.02
N GLU A 49 -9.01 5.50 -15.70
CA GLU A 49 -9.49 5.70 -14.32
C GLU A 49 -9.30 4.44 -13.47
N LYS A 50 -9.51 3.23 -14.03
CA LYS A 50 -9.21 1.98 -13.30
C LYS A 50 -7.73 1.87 -12.96
N THR A 51 -6.84 2.15 -13.93
CA THR A 51 -5.40 2.11 -13.67
C THR A 51 -4.94 3.19 -12.69
N LEU A 52 -5.60 4.35 -12.68
CA LEU A 52 -5.34 5.41 -11.70
C LEU A 52 -5.84 5.02 -10.31
N GLU A 53 -7.05 4.50 -10.18
CA GLU A 53 -7.58 4.00 -8.91
C GLU A 53 -6.74 2.87 -8.32
N GLU A 54 -6.29 1.92 -9.15
CA GLU A 54 -5.42 0.83 -8.70
C GLU A 54 -4.07 1.36 -8.20
N ARG A 55 -3.50 2.34 -8.91
CA ARG A 55 -2.26 3.02 -8.49
C ARG A 55 -2.46 3.79 -7.19
N GLU A 56 -3.55 4.52 -7.04
CA GLU A 56 -3.86 5.26 -5.81
C GLU A 56 -4.04 4.31 -4.63
N LYS A 57 -4.76 3.20 -4.81
CA LYS A 57 -4.92 2.16 -3.78
C LYS A 57 -3.58 1.54 -3.39
N ALA A 58 -2.72 1.24 -4.36
CA ALA A 58 -1.39 0.69 -4.11
C ALA A 58 -0.48 1.68 -3.37
N VAL A 59 -0.50 2.95 -3.76
CA VAL A 59 0.26 4.02 -3.08
C VAL A 59 -0.25 4.20 -1.65
N ALA A 60 -1.56 4.30 -1.45
CA ALA A 60 -2.16 4.47 -0.13
C ALA A 60 -1.91 3.26 0.80
N ALA A 61 -1.84 2.05 0.25
CA ALA A 61 -1.46 0.86 1.02
C ALA A 61 0.00 0.93 1.47
N ARG A 62 0.91 1.31 0.56
CA ARG A 62 2.34 1.46 0.85
C ARG A 62 2.61 2.58 1.86
N GLU A 63 1.94 3.72 1.73
CA GLU A 63 2.06 4.84 2.67
C GLU A 63 1.62 4.44 4.09
N ARG A 64 0.49 3.74 4.19
CA ARG A 64 0.01 3.20 5.48
C ARG A 64 1.00 2.23 6.10
N GLU A 65 1.56 1.32 5.31
CA GLU A 65 2.59 0.39 5.78
C GLU A 65 3.82 1.12 6.34
N ILE A 66 4.31 2.14 5.63
CA ILE A 66 5.45 2.94 6.08
C ILE A 66 5.11 3.67 7.39
N ALA A 67 3.92 4.26 7.49
CA ALA A 67 3.47 4.94 8.70
C ALA A 67 3.42 4.00 9.91
N TYR A 68 2.84 2.81 9.74
CA TYR A 68 2.79 1.79 10.79
C TYR A 68 4.18 1.32 11.22
N LYS A 69 5.08 1.06 10.26
CA LYS A 69 6.48 0.71 10.55
C LYS A 69 7.22 1.81 11.32
N ALA A 70 6.97 3.07 10.98
CA ALA A 70 7.54 4.21 11.71
C ALA A 70 7.05 4.25 13.17
N VAL A 71 5.75 4.02 13.40
CA VAL A 71 5.18 3.94 14.76
C VAL A 71 5.76 2.76 15.53
N MET A 72 5.90 1.58 14.93
CA MET A 72 6.52 0.41 15.57
C MET A 72 7.97 0.69 16.00
N LYS A 73 8.75 1.33 15.13
CA LYS A 73 10.12 1.76 15.44
C LYS A 73 10.16 2.71 16.64
N SER A 74 9.25 3.68 16.70
CA SER A 74 9.17 4.60 17.85
C SER A 74 8.87 3.87 19.17
N LYS A 75 8.03 2.84 19.13
CA LYS A 75 7.69 2.00 20.30
C LYS A 75 8.69 0.88 20.57
N ASN A 76 9.82 0.83 19.83
CA ASN A 76 10.83 -0.22 19.93
C ASN A 76 10.28 -1.66 19.70
N ILE A 77 9.30 -1.80 18.84
CA ILE A 77 8.71 -3.10 18.48
C ILE A 77 9.36 -3.60 17.18
N PRO A 78 9.77 -4.88 17.09
CA PRO A 78 10.38 -5.44 15.88
C PRO A 78 9.48 -5.36 14.65
N GLU A 79 10.09 -5.08 13.49
CA GLU A 79 9.39 -4.94 12.21
C GLU A 79 8.83 -6.28 11.69
N GLU A 80 9.40 -7.41 12.15
CA GLU A 80 8.92 -8.78 11.83
C GLU A 80 7.49 -9.03 12.30
N VAL A 81 7.08 -8.35 13.38
CA VAL A 81 5.75 -8.48 13.95
C VAL A 81 4.69 -7.80 13.07
N TYR A 82 5.11 -6.91 12.16
CA TYR A 82 4.21 -6.19 11.28
C TYR A 82 3.38 -7.14 10.40
N GLU A 83 4.00 -8.21 9.89
CA GLU A 83 3.31 -9.22 9.06
C GLU A 83 2.32 -10.07 9.87
N ALA A 84 2.59 -10.27 11.16
CA ALA A 84 1.70 -10.97 12.08
C ALA A 84 0.60 -10.06 12.66
N LEU A 85 0.73 -8.73 12.55
CA LEU A 85 -0.22 -7.77 13.09
C LEU A 85 -1.39 -7.57 12.13
N ASN A 86 -2.60 -7.48 12.66
CA ASN A 86 -3.76 -7.12 11.87
C ASN A 86 -3.75 -5.60 11.56
N CYS A 87 -3.22 -5.23 10.40
CA CYS A 87 -3.17 -3.84 9.90
C CYS A 87 -4.42 -3.44 9.08
N ALA A 88 -5.54 -4.16 9.20
CA ALA A 88 -6.77 -3.86 8.45
C ALA A 88 -7.37 -2.48 8.75
N SER A 89 -7.15 -1.95 9.95
CA SER A 89 -7.52 -0.58 10.33
C SER A 89 -6.49 0.03 11.27
N GLU A 90 -6.43 1.36 11.29
CA GLU A 90 -5.56 2.11 12.20
C GLU A 90 -5.91 1.83 13.67
N ASP A 91 -7.20 1.68 13.98
CA ASP A 91 -7.65 1.33 15.33
C ASP A 91 -7.23 -0.07 15.75
N ALA A 92 -7.32 -1.06 14.84
CA ALA A 92 -6.88 -2.43 15.12
C ALA A 92 -5.36 -2.50 15.32
N PHE A 93 -4.62 -1.73 14.54
CA PHE A 93 -3.17 -1.57 14.68
C PHE A 93 -2.79 -0.93 16.03
N ASN A 94 -3.48 0.14 16.43
CA ASN A 94 -3.21 0.81 17.71
C ASN A 94 -3.54 -0.09 18.92
N LYS A 95 -4.66 -0.81 18.88
CA LYS A 95 -5.05 -1.77 19.94
C LYS A 95 -4.05 -2.90 20.08
N SER A 96 -3.62 -3.48 18.97
CA SER A 96 -2.62 -4.55 18.98
C SER A 96 -1.27 -4.04 19.50
N LEU A 97 -0.84 -2.84 19.13
CA LEU A 97 0.34 -2.19 19.70
C LEU A 97 0.24 -1.96 21.21
N GLU A 98 -0.92 -1.52 21.70
CA GLU A 98 -1.14 -1.30 23.14
C GLU A 98 -1.02 -2.60 23.93
N ILE A 99 -1.57 -3.70 23.41
CA ILE A 99 -1.46 -5.03 24.01
C ILE A 99 -0.01 -5.52 23.99
N LEU A 100 0.72 -5.32 22.89
CA LEU A 100 2.06 -5.89 22.69
C LEU A 100 3.19 -5.10 23.38
N SER A 101 3.03 -3.78 23.52
CA SER A 101 4.01 -2.89 24.16
C SER A 101 4.56 -3.40 25.50
N PRO A 102 3.72 -3.81 26.48
CA PRO A 102 4.23 -4.29 27.78
C PRO A 102 5.03 -5.59 27.67
N TYR A 103 4.69 -6.49 26.73
CA TYR A 103 5.41 -7.76 26.57
C TYR A 103 6.82 -7.53 26.01
N PHE A 104 6.98 -6.61 25.05
CA PHE A 104 8.30 -6.26 24.54
C PHE A 104 9.15 -5.52 25.58
N GLN A 105 8.54 -4.67 26.40
CA GLN A 105 9.25 -4.04 27.53
C GLN A 105 9.74 -5.08 28.52
N LYS A 106 8.87 -6.01 28.93
CA LYS A 106 9.21 -7.10 29.85
C LYS A 106 10.25 -8.06 29.29
N ALA A 107 10.21 -8.37 27.99
CA ALA A 107 11.20 -9.21 27.33
C ALA A 107 12.60 -8.56 27.25
N ARG A 108 12.66 -7.22 27.32
CA ARG A 108 13.92 -6.45 27.35
C ARG A 108 14.47 -6.27 28.75
N GLU A 109 13.68 -6.52 29.79
CA GLU A 109 14.19 -6.48 31.16
C GLU A 109 15.27 -7.56 31.31
N PRO A 110 16.45 -7.20 31.85
CA PRO A 110 17.46 -8.20 32.14
C PRO A 110 16.86 -9.21 33.11
N ILE A 111 16.98 -10.50 32.78
CA ILE A 111 16.62 -11.57 33.70
C ILE A 111 17.48 -11.39 34.95
N PHE A 112 16.88 -10.89 36.02
CA PHE A 112 17.52 -10.88 37.33
C PHE A 112 17.57 -12.33 37.81
N ASN A 113 18.64 -13.03 37.45
CA ASN A 113 19.02 -14.23 38.19
C ASN A 113 19.29 -13.77 39.62
N ALA A 114 18.47 -14.19 40.57
CA ALA A 114 18.61 -13.89 42.00
C ALA A 114 19.83 -14.57 42.64
N VAL A 115 20.91 -14.79 41.88
CA VAL A 115 22.22 -15.07 42.45
C VAL A 115 22.84 -13.70 42.71
N GLY A 116 22.47 -13.13 43.87
CA GLY A 116 23.01 -11.86 44.35
C GLY A 116 24.55 -11.88 44.41
N PRO A 117 25.19 -10.72 44.60
CA PRO A 117 26.65 -10.64 44.69
C PRO A 117 27.15 -11.63 45.74
N THR A 118 27.92 -12.63 45.35
CA THR A 118 28.58 -13.57 46.27
C THR A 118 29.78 -12.88 46.92
N ASN A 119 29.54 -11.77 47.61
CA ASN A 119 30.41 -11.29 48.67
C ASN A 119 30.05 -12.11 49.91
N GLY A 120 30.55 -13.35 49.93
CA GLY A 120 30.29 -14.33 50.97
C GLY A 120 30.81 -13.89 52.33
N THR A 121 29.91 -13.43 53.18
CA THR A 121 30.11 -13.37 54.64
C THR A 121 29.02 -14.10 55.41
N ASN A 122 28.26 -14.97 54.75
CA ASN A 122 27.35 -15.88 55.44
C ASN A 122 27.97 -17.25 55.45
N THR A 123 28.39 -17.68 56.64
CA THR A 123 28.68 -19.07 56.96
C THR A 123 27.49 -19.90 56.53
N ASP A 124 27.64 -20.56 55.39
CA ASP A 124 26.64 -21.47 54.84
C ASP A 124 26.35 -22.54 55.90
N SER A 125 25.13 -22.52 56.44
CA SER A 125 24.72 -23.40 57.53
C SER A 125 24.80 -24.86 57.13
N VAL A 126 24.65 -25.16 55.83
CA VAL A 126 24.84 -26.51 55.27
C VAL A 126 26.32 -26.87 55.26
N ARG A 127 27.20 -25.96 54.83
CA ARG A 127 28.66 -26.18 54.86
C ARG A 127 29.19 -26.39 56.28
N ALA A 128 28.71 -25.59 57.23
CA ALA A 128 29.04 -25.69 58.65
C ALA A 128 28.53 -27.00 59.27
N ALA A 129 27.30 -27.42 58.95
CA ALA A 129 26.75 -28.71 59.40
C ALA A 129 27.53 -29.92 58.82
N MET A 130 28.11 -29.75 57.63
CA MET A 130 28.96 -30.77 56.99
C MET A 130 30.44 -30.68 57.40
N GLY A 131 30.80 -29.78 58.32
CA GLY A 131 32.16 -29.65 58.85
C GLY A 131 33.18 -29.07 57.86
N LEU A 132 32.74 -28.48 56.75
CA LEU A 132 33.60 -27.76 55.83
C LEU A 132 33.77 -26.32 56.32
N LYS A 133 35.01 -25.83 56.41
CA LYS A 133 35.35 -24.42 56.60
C LYS A 133 35.87 -23.85 55.30
#